data_AF-A0A947N4B5-F1
#
_entry.id   AF-A0A947N4B5-F1
#
_cell.length_a   1.000
_cell.length_b   1.000
_cell.length_c   1.000
_cell.angle_alpha   90.00
_cell.angle_beta   90.00
_cell.angle_gamma   90.00
#
_symmetry.space_group_name_H-M   'P 1'
#
loop_
_entity.id
_entity.type
_entity.pdbx_description
1 polymer ?
#
loop_
_entity_poly.entity_id
_entity_poly.type
_entity_poly.pdbx_seq_one_letter_code
_entity_poly.pdbx_strand_id
1 'polypeptide(L)'
;RNRFAAKDFALASMLDAAASVAADVAAQRIEDHFGELLLEDGRAGPNTGIVRYSPGYCGWDITGQERLFAYLSQDQIGVSLNESNLMEPLKSVSGVVIAGPKEIHDYPMSYPSCGHCDTRGCRARIRAVLAD
;
A
#
# COMPACT_ATOMS: atom_id res chain seq x y z
N ARG A 1 -22.02 -1.68 0.82
CA ARG A 1 -23.00 -0.92 1.64
C ARG A 1 -24.44 -1.34 1.36
N ASN A 2 -24.95 -1.28 0.12
CA ASN A 2 -26.34 -1.65 -0.20
C ASN A 2 -26.72 -3.09 0.18
N ARG A 3 -25.83 -4.07 -0.04
CA ARG A 3 -26.08 -5.49 0.34
C ARG A 3 -26.14 -5.71 1.85
N PHE A 4 -25.29 -5.02 2.63
CA PHE A 4 -25.39 -5.02 4.10
C PHE A 4 -26.74 -4.43 4.57
N ALA A 5 -27.20 -3.33 3.97
CA ALA A 5 -28.49 -2.73 4.30
C ALA A 5 -29.67 -3.66 3.96
N ALA A 6 -29.55 -4.46 2.89
CA ALA A 6 -30.51 -5.49 2.52
C ALA A 6 -30.42 -6.78 3.39
N LYS A 7 -29.55 -6.81 4.40
CA LYS A 7 -29.27 -7.99 5.26
C LYS A 7 -28.77 -9.22 4.50
N ASP A 8 -28.26 -9.03 3.28
CA ASP A 8 -27.58 -10.07 2.50
C ASP A 8 -26.10 -10.11 2.90
N PHE A 9 -25.85 -10.59 4.13
CA PHE A 9 -24.54 -10.52 4.76
C PHE A 9 -23.49 -11.37 4.06
N ALA A 10 -23.87 -12.52 3.52
CA ALA A 10 -22.94 -13.41 2.82
C ALA A 10 -22.38 -12.73 1.56
N LEU A 11 -23.25 -12.24 0.68
CA LEU A 11 -22.80 -11.55 -0.53
C LEU A 11 -22.09 -10.23 -0.20
N ALA A 12 -22.58 -9.48 0.80
CA ALA A 12 -21.95 -8.23 1.22
C ALA A 12 -20.50 -8.45 1.67
N SER A 13 -20.25 -9.46 2.50
CA SER A 13 -18.90 -9.80 2.98
C SER A 13 -18.01 -10.31 1.85
N MET A 14 -18.53 -11.13 0.93
CA MET A 14 -17.78 -11.59 -0.24
C MET A 14 -17.33 -10.43 -1.12
N LEU A 15 -18.22 -9.48 -1.42
CA LEU A 15 -17.89 -8.30 -2.22
C LEU A 15 -16.92 -7.37 -1.50
N ASP A 16 -17.08 -7.20 -0.18
CA ASP A 16 -16.18 -6.39 0.63
C ASP A 16 -14.75 -6.95 0.63
N ALA A 17 -14.61 -8.27 0.78
CA ALA A 17 -13.33 -8.96 0.71
C ALA A 17 -12.72 -8.89 -0.70
N ALA A 18 -13.51 -9.13 -1.75
CA ALA A 18 -13.06 -9.02 -3.13
C ALA A 18 -12.55 -7.61 -3.46
N ALA A 19 -13.25 -6.58 -2.99
CA ALA A 19 -12.83 -5.19 -3.17
C ALA A 19 -11.53 -4.86 -2.44
N SER A 20 -11.31 -5.38 -1.22
CA SER A 20 -10.03 -5.25 -0.52
C SER A 20 -8.88 -5.86 -1.32
N VAL A 21 -9.07 -7.08 -1.83
CA VAL A 21 -8.05 -7.79 -2.62
C VAL A 21 -7.78 -7.07 -3.93
N ALA A 22 -8.84 -6.60 -4.61
CA ALA A 22 -8.70 -5.86 -5.86
C ALA A 22 -7.88 -4.58 -5.68
N ALA A 23 -8.11 -3.82 -4.60
CA ALA A 23 -7.35 -2.61 -4.30
C ALA A 23 -5.85 -2.90 -4.05
N ASP A 24 -5.53 -3.96 -3.31
CA ASP A 24 -4.13 -4.33 -3.05
C ASP A 24 -3.44 -4.89 -4.30
N VAL A 25 -4.14 -5.68 -5.12
CA VAL A 25 -3.62 -6.18 -6.41
C VAL A 25 -3.38 -5.03 -7.38
N ALA A 26 -4.25 -4.02 -7.44
CA ALA A 26 -4.03 -2.84 -8.27
C ALA A 26 -2.75 -2.10 -7.85
N ALA A 27 -2.54 -1.91 -6.54
CA ALA A 27 -1.31 -1.31 -6.03
C ALA A 27 -0.06 -2.15 -6.32
N GLN A 28 -0.16 -3.48 -6.25
CA GLN A 28 0.95 -4.37 -6.64
C GLN A 28 1.28 -4.24 -8.13
N ARG A 29 0.27 -4.18 -9.01
CA ARG A 29 0.50 -3.99 -10.45
C ARG A 29 1.19 -2.67 -10.77
N ILE A 30 0.92 -1.60 -10.01
CA ILE A 30 1.63 -0.33 -10.16
C ILE A 30 3.10 -0.47 -9.74
N GLU A 31 3.38 -1.16 -8.62
CA GLU A 31 4.75 -1.44 -8.17
C GLU A 31 5.52 -2.27 -9.21
N ASP A 32 4.92 -3.35 -9.71
CA ASP A 32 5.51 -4.22 -10.72
C ASP A 32 5.81 -3.43 -12.02
N HIS A 33 4.82 -2.68 -12.51
CA HIS A 33 4.97 -1.88 -13.73
C HIS A 33 6.03 -0.78 -13.58
N PHE A 34 6.11 -0.13 -12.42
CA PHE A 34 7.17 0.84 -12.15
C PHE A 34 8.56 0.17 -12.17
N GLY A 35 8.67 -1.06 -11.66
CA GLY A 35 9.91 -1.82 -11.72
C GLY A 35 10.31 -2.21 -13.15
N GLU A 36 9.34 -2.65 -13.97
CA GLU A 36 9.55 -2.92 -15.40
C GLU A 36 10.13 -1.68 -16.11
N LEU A 37 9.51 -0.50 -15.92
CA LEU A 37 10.00 0.76 -16.51
C LEU A 37 11.43 1.11 -16.09
N LEU A 38 11.77 0.93 -14.81
CA LEU A 38 13.13 1.22 -14.34
C LEU A 38 14.18 0.25 -14.88
N LEU A 39 13.81 -1.02 -15.09
CA LEU A 39 14.69 -2.01 -15.71
C LEU A 39 14.93 -1.70 -17.19
N GLU A 40 13.87 -1.34 -17.92
CA GLU A 40 13.96 -0.94 -19.33
C GLU A 40 14.84 0.31 -19.52
N ASP A 41 14.72 1.29 -18.62
CA ASP A 41 15.52 2.51 -18.62
C ASP A 41 16.98 2.31 -18.11
N GLY A 42 17.35 1.10 -17.67
CA GLY A 42 18.66 0.81 -17.09
C GLY A 42 18.91 1.47 -15.73
N ARG A 43 17.85 1.90 -15.04
CA ARG A 43 17.87 2.59 -13.74
C ARG A 43 17.68 1.64 -12.56
N ALA A 44 17.30 0.40 -12.81
CA ALA A 44 17.26 -0.69 -11.86
C ALA A 44 18.13 -1.86 -12.33
N GLY A 45 18.61 -2.67 -11.39
CA GLY A 45 19.37 -3.88 -11.65
C GLY A 45 19.30 -4.87 -10.50
N PRO A 46 20.17 -5.90 -10.47
CA PRO A 46 20.13 -6.97 -9.47
C PRO A 46 20.20 -6.51 -8.01
N ASN A 47 20.82 -5.34 -7.76
CA ASN A 47 20.98 -4.76 -6.43
C ASN A 47 19.96 -3.66 -6.12
N THR A 48 18.96 -3.47 -6.98
CA THR A 48 17.90 -2.48 -6.77
C THR A 48 16.69 -3.15 -6.14
N GLY A 49 16.35 -2.73 -4.93
CA GLY A 49 15.06 -3.03 -4.32
C GLY A 49 14.00 -2.05 -4.79
N ILE A 50 12.77 -2.55 -4.96
CA ILE A 50 11.60 -1.75 -5.34
C ILE A 50 10.46 -2.15 -4.41
N VAL A 51 9.98 -1.23 -3.58
CA VAL A 51 8.99 -1.52 -2.54
C VAL A 51 8.03 -0.34 -2.39
N ARG A 52 6.72 -0.61 -2.37
CA ARG A 52 5.69 0.37 -1.99
C ARG A 52 5.54 0.49 -0.47
N TYR A 53 5.45 1.71 0.00
CA TYR A 53 5.21 2.09 1.39
C TYR A 53 3.94 2.90 1.50
N SER A 54 3.17 2.67 2.56
CA SER A 54 1.89 3.35 2.80
C SER A 54 1.87 3.95 4.21
N PRO A 55 1.31 5.16 4.39
CA PRO A 55 1.00 5.69 5.72
C PRO A 55 0.13 4.70 6.52
N GLY A 56 0.37 4.60 7.82
CA GLY A 56 -0.22 3.61 8.71
C GLY A 56 0.54 2.28 8.77
N TYR A 57 1.56 2.08 7.91
CA TYR A 57 2.37 0.87 7.87
C TYR A 57 3.84 1.12 8.18
N CYS A 58 4.46 0.10 8.77
CA CYS A 58 5.90 -0.04 8.93
C CYS A 58 6.56 1.25 9.47
N GLY A 59 5.84 1.92 10.39
CA GLY A 59 6.28 3.11 11.12
C GLY A 59 5.96 4.47 10.54
N TRP A 60 5.40 4.49 9.34
CA TRP A 60 4.88 5.72 8.79
C TRP A 60 3.55 6.04 9.47
N ASP A 61 3.49 7.15 10.20
CA ASP A 61 2.26 7.63 10.81
C ASP A 61 1.18 7.88 9.75
N ILE A 62 -0.09 7.59 10.09
CA ILE A 62 -1.23 7.70 9.18
C ILE A 62 -1.45 9.14 8.70
N THR A 63 -1.08 10.15 9.49
CA THR A 63 -1.13 11.58 9.10
C THR A 63 -0.26 11.90 7.88
N GLY A 64 0.70 11.02 7.54
CA GLY A 64 1.45 11.11 6.29
C GLY A 64 0.57 11.08 5.04
N GLN A 65 -0.65 10.56 5.15
CA GLN A 65 -1.61 10.49 4.05
C GLN A 65 -2.05 11.87 3.58
N GLU A 66 -2.16 12.85 4.48
CA GLU A 66 -2.51 14.24 4.14
C GLU A 66 -1.52 14.84 3.14
N ARG A 67 -0.22 14.60 3.36
CA ARG A 67 0.84 15.11 2.47
C ARG A 67 0.82 14.43 1.11
N LEU A 68 0.54 13.12 1.06
CA LEU A 68 0.38 12.41 -0.21
C LEU A 68 -0.82 12.93 -0.99
N PHE A 69 -1.96 13.15 -0.33
CA PHE A 69 -3.18 13.63 -0.98
C PHE A 69 -3.04 15.08 -1.46
N ALA A 70 -2.32 15.93 -0.70
CA ALA A 70 -1.98 17.28 -1.14
C ALA A 70 -1.12 17.28 -2.43
N TYR A 71 -0.25 16.28 -2.60
CA TYR A 71 0.56 16.13 -3.81
C TYR A 71 -0.23 15.53 -4.99
N LEU A 72 -1.06 14.51 -4.75
CA LEU A 72 -1.74 13.73 -5.78
C LEU A 72 -3.01 14.38 -6.35
N SER A 73 -3.40 15.57 -5.89
CA SER A 73 -4.62 16.27 -6.34
C SER A 73 -5.89 15.41 -6.26
N GLN A 74 -6.34 15.16 -5.02
CA GLN A 74 -7.48 14.30 -4.64
C GLN A 74 -8.75 14.40 -5.52
N ASP A 75 -9.06 15.58 -6.05
CA ASP A 75 -10.29 15.84 -6.81
C ASP A 75 -10.38 15.07 -8.14
N GLN A 76 -9.26 14.57 -8.66
CA GLN A 76 -9.24 13.91 -9.97
C GLN A 76 -9.65 12.44 -9.94
N ILE A 77 -9.51 11.76 -8.79
CA ILE A 77 -9.65 10.29 -8.69
C ILE A 77 -10.81 9.83 -7.80
N GLY A 78 -11.51 10.76 -7.13
CA GLY A 78 -12.68 10.45 -6.30
C GLY A 78 -12.37 9.70 -5.01
N VAL A 79 -11.17 9.90 -4.45
CA VAL A 79 -10.77 9.38 -3.13
C VAL A 79 -10.48 10.57 -2.22
N SER A 80 -11.00 10.55 -0.99
CA SER A 80 -10.81 11.61 0.01
C SER A 80 -10.32 11.04 1.34
N LEU A 81 -9.87 11.91 2.24
CA LEU A 81 -9.56 11.56 3.63
C LEU A 81 -10.65 12.06 4.57
N ASN A 82 -10.97 11.28 5.60
CA ASN A 82 -11.80 11.73 6.71
C ASN A 82 -10.96 12.34 7.84
N GLU A 83 -11.62 12.81 8.91
CA GLU A 83 -10.98 13.46 10.07
C GLU A 83 -9.95 12.59 10.80
N SER A 84 -10.00 11.26 10.62
CA SER A 84 -9.05 10.30 11.20
C SER A 84 -7.98 9.87 10.21
N ASN A 85 -7.82 10.56 9.07
CA ASN A 85 -6.90 10.20 8.00
C ASN A 85 -7.15 8.79 7.46
N LEU A 86 -8.41 8.36 7.37
CA LEU A 86 -8.79 7.15 6.64
C LEU A 86 -9.34 7.54 5.28
N MET A 87 -9.05 6.71 4.27
CA MET A 87 -9.52 6.93 2.90
C MET A 87 -11.01 6.58 2.74
N GLU A 88 -11.69 7.39 1.94
CA GLU A 88 -13.03 7.13 1.44
C GLU A 88 -13.01 7.18 -0.09
N PRO A 89 -13.36 6.07 -0.78
CA PRO A 89 -13.83 4.77 -0.27
C PRO A 89 -12.79 4.00 0.58
N LEU A 90 -13.26 3.18 1.54
CA LEU A 90 -12.41 2.40 2.43
C LEU A 90 -11.48 1.41 1.69
N LYS A 91 -11.94 0.88 0.54
CA LYS A 91 -11.19 -0.04 -0.30
C LYS A 91 -10.29 0.74 -1.27
N SER A 92 -9.36 1.48 -0.69
CA SER A 92 -8.38 2.30 -1.40
C SER A 92 -6.98 2.03 -0.88
N VAL A 93 -5.97 2.31 -1.68
CA VAL A 93 -4.56 2.22 -1.28
C VAL A 93 -3.86 3.51 -1.72
N SER A 94 -3.08 4.10 -0.82
CA SER A 94 -2.16 5.20 -1.13
C SER A 94 -0.75 4.82 -0.70
N GLY A 95 0.26 5.34 -1.39
CA GLY A 95 1.63 5.11 -0.97
C GLY A 95 2.64 5.72 -1.93
N VAL A 96 3.90 5.45 -1.64
CA VAL A 96 5.04 5.76 -2.52
C VAL A 96 5.74 4.47 -2.89
N VAL A 97 6.13 4.32 -4.15
CA VAL A 97 7.02 3.24 -4.58
C VAL A 97 8.44 3.78 -4.54
N ILE A 98 9.29 3.14 -3.75
CA ILE A 98 10.70 3.55 -3.58
C ILE A 98 11.55 2.51 -4.29
N ALA A 99 12.43 3.00 -5.18
CA ALA A 99 13.47 2.21 -5.81
C ALA A 99 14.85 2.70 -5.36
N GLY A 100 15.72 1.78 -4.95
CA GLY A 100 17.08 2.10 -4.51
C GLY A 100 17.89 0.87 -4.10
N PRO A 101 19.08 1.05 -3.51
CA PRO A 101 19.88 -0.09 -3.01
C PRO A 101 19.04 -0.95 -2.06
N LYS A 102 19.10 -2.28 -2.19
CA LYS A 102 18.30 -3.23 -1.39
C LYS A 102 18.33 -2.93 0.12
N GLU A 103 19.48 -2.47 0.61
CA GLU A 103 19.78 -2.19 2.01
C GLU A 103 18.92 -1.05 2.60
N ILE A 104 18.42 -0.11 1.78
CA ILE A 104 17.55 0.97 2.29
C ILE A 104 16.20 0.43 2.77
N HIS A 105 15.83 -0.77 2.33
CA HIS A 105 14.60 -1.45 2.72
C HIS A 105 14.79 -2.32 3.96
N ASP A 106 16.03 -2.54 4.41
CA ASP A 106 16.36 -3.24 5.66
C ASP A 106 16.39 -2.26 6.83
N TYR A 107 15.22 -2.01 7.42
CA TYR A 107 15.10 -1.17 8.61
C TYR A 107 14.57 -1.97 9.80
N PRO A 108 15.01 -1.64 11.02
CA PRO A 108 14.50 -2.28 12.23
C PRO A 108 13.02 -1.95 12.39
N MET A 109 12.22 -2.98 12.65
CA MET A 109 10.79 -2.85 12.94
C MET A 109 10.59 -2.38 14.38
N SER A 110 11.12 -1.20 14.71
CA SER A 110 11.09 -0.61 16.05
C SER A 110 9.79 0.13 16.36
N TYR A 111 8.84 0.14 15.44
CA TYR A 111 7.60 0.88 15.60
C TYR A 111 6.63 0.14 16.54
N PRO A 112 6.06 0.82 17.56
CA PRO A 112 5.20 0.18 18.57
C PRO A 112 4.02 -0.62 18.00
N SER A 113 3.48 -0.18 16.86
CA SER A 113 2.35 -0.83 16.18
C SER A 113 2.72 -2.16 15.51
N CYS A 114 4.00 -2.40 15.21
CA CYS A 114 4.43 -3.58 14.46
C CYS A 114 4.38 -4.86 15.29
N GLY A 115 4.60 -4.79 16.61
CA GLY A 115 4.52 -5.94 17.51
C GLY A 115 3.13 -6.56 17.61
N HIS A 116 2.08 -5.78 17.32
CA HIS A 116 0.67 -6.18 17.39
C HIS A 116 0.00 -6.23 16.02
N CYS A 117 0.77 -6.09 14.94
CA CYS A 117 0.25 -6.02 13.59
C CYS A 117 0.07 -7.43 13.00
N ASP A 118 -1.17 -7.78 12.65
CA ASP A 118 -1.48 -9.04 11.95
C ASP A 118 -1.12 -9.00 10.45
N THR A 119 -0.71 -7.84 9.92
CA THR A 119 -0.35 -7.70 8.51
C THR A 119 1.03 -8.29 8.24
N ARG A 120 1.07 -9.59 7.94
CA ARG A 120 2.31 -10.31 7.61
C ARG A 120 2.88 -9.93 6.24
N GLY A 121 2.08 -9.29 5.38
CA GLY A 121 2.46 -8.89 4.02
C GLY A 121 3.61 -7.88 3.94
N CYS A 122 3.66 -6.87 4.83
CA CYS A 122 4.80 -5.92 4.87
C CYS A 122 6.13 -6.68 5.08
N ARG A 123 6.16 -7.67 5.99
CA ARG A 123 7.36 -8.46 6.30
C ARG A 123 7.79 -9.37 5.15
N ALA A 124 6.84 -9.96 4.43
CA ALA A 124 7.13 -10.87 3.33
C ALA A 124 7.69 -10.11 2.13
N ARG A 125 7.10 -8.96 1.79
CA ARG A 125 7.54 -8.10 0.68
C ARG A 125 8.95 -7.56 0.87
N ILE A 126 9.25 -7.01 2.05
CA ILE A 126 10.60 -6.50 2.36
C ILE A 126 11.64 -7.62 2.29
N ARG A 127 11.34 -8.79 2.89
CA ARG A 127 12.26 -9.94 2.86
C ARG A 127 12.49 -10.49 1.45
N ALA A 128 11.49 -10.46 0.58
CA ALA A 128 11.64 -10.88 -0.81
C ALA A 128 12.65 -10.01 -1.57
N VAL A 129 12.69 -8.72 -1.27
CA VAL A 129 13.67 -7.80 -1.88
C VAL A 129 15.10 -8.05 -1.40
N LEU A 130 15.26 -8.42 -0.13
CA LEU A 130 16.56 -8.74 0.45
C LEU A 130 17.06 -10.16 0.13
N ALA A 131 16.24 -11.00 -0.51
CA ALA A 131 16.66 -12.32 -0.95
C ALA A 131 17.60 -12.19 -2.16
N ASP A 132 18.59 -13.09 -2.22
CA ASP A 132 19.55 -13.23 -3.31
C ASP A 132 18.93 -13.92 -4.53
#